data_AF-A0ABD0WMB0-F1
#
_entry.id   AF-A0ABD0WMB0-F1
#
_cell.length_a   1.000
_cell.length_b   1.000
_cell.length_c   1.000
_cell.angle_alpha   90.00
_cell.angle_beta   90.00
_cell.angle_gamma   90.00
#
_symmetry.space_group_name_H-M   'P 1'
#
loop_
_entity.id
_entity.type
_entity.pdbx_description
1 polymer ?
#
loop_
_entity_poly.entity_id
_entity_poly.type
_entity_poly.pdbx_seq_one_letter_code
_entity_poly.pdbx_strand_id
1 'polypeptide(L)'
;MLVTSAAPDPAVSMNSTADSDMAGETIEKTASTEEDKKTKQEDISSTSSGVLDKVFGKHLSQTRQYIMSRKSWLKMVPTEDCDILMTFPELTDDHILLWLLNHIRLGIPQVSIQIRQHQHTRGYAFFITTTFENLLRGADLMGMHKAVKAEYGGGTRRFSCEEDNIYENIESELCFFTSQERQSIIRYWLDNLRAKQGEVLHNIHFLDGQPIIPELVARGVISQVFPLHEHRILTQLMTSWVQAVCEKQPLDDICDYFGVKISMYFAWLGFYTNSMLYPAVIGFLLWILAEADQTSQDICCVVFALFNVVWATLFLERWKRREAELAYRWGTLDTPAESLEEPRPQFRAWLAQSVEHETRFKPHVGNLLQLHMSVVGFNQGDVDRLLRPGLLSR
;
A
#
# COMPACT_ATOMS: atom_id res chain seq x y z
N MET A 1 -32.49 6.42 -18.97
CA MET A 1 -32.98 6.65 -17.59
C MET A 1 -31.97 7.53 -16.88
N LEU A 2 -32.34 8.78 -16.64
CA LEU A 2 -31.58 9.75 -15.85
C LEU A 2 -31.94 9.51 -14.38
N VAL A 3 -30.94 9.35 -13.52
CA VAL A 3 -31.13 9.40 -12.06
C VAL A 3 -30.34 10.61 -11.56
N THR A 4 -31.09 11.68 -11.27
CA THR A 4 -30.62 12.87 -10.55
C THR A 4 -30.62 12.56 -9.06
N SER A 5 -29.48 12.81 -8.42
CA SER A 5 -29.30 12.81 -6.96
C SER A 5 -29.62 14.20 -6.42
N ALA A 6 -30.52 14.29 -5.44
CA ALA A 6 -30.79 15.51 -4.68
C ALA A 6 -30.70 15.20 -3.18
N ALA A 7 -29.84 15.93 -2.47
CA ALA A 7 -29.91 16.15 -1.03
C ALA A 7 -29.38 17.56 -0.71
N PRO A 8 -29.84 18.21 0.39
CA PRO A 8 -29.90 19.66 0.50
C PRO A 8 -28.80 20.28 1.39
N ASP A 9 -28.47 21.54 1.09
CA ASP A 9 -27.69 22.46 1.94
C ASP A 9 -28.51 22.97 3.14
N PRO A 10 -27.87 23.29 4.28
CA PRO A 10 -28.44 24.20 5.25
C PRO A 10 -27.87 25.63 5.10
N ALA A 11 -28.81 26.58 5.05
CA ALA A 11 -28.57 28.01 5.05
C ALA A 11 -27.98 28.53 6.37
N VAL A 12 -27.08 29.51 6.28
CA VAL A 12 -26.63 30.36 7.39
C VAL A 12 -27.24 31.74 7.21
N SER A 13 -28.05 32.17 8.19
CA SER A 13 -28.64 33.51 8.28
C SER A 13 -27.85 34.42 9.22
N MET A 14 -27.73 35.67 8.81
CA MET A 14 -27.12 36.83 9.46
C MET A 14 -27.71 37.23 10.83
N ASN A 15 -26.89 37.89 11.66
CA ASN A 15 -27.17 39.12 12.42
C ASN A 15 -25.85 39.60 13.06
N SER A 16 -25.22 40.69 12.61
CA SER A 16 -25.48 42.11 12.95
C SER A 16 -25.16 42.48 14.41
N THR A 17 -23.99 43.11 14.61
CA THR A 17 -23.85 44.30 15.45
C THR A 17 -22.50 44.97 15.15
N ALA A 18 -22.58 46.17 14.61
CA ALA A 18 -21.51 47.15 14.63
C ALA A 18 -21.55 47.85 15.98
N ASP A 19 -20.38 48.17 16.55
CA ASP A 19 -20.14 49.49 17.13
C ASP A 19 -18.64 49.76 17.15
N SER A 20 -18.32 50.89 16.54
CA SER A 20 -17.04 51.58 16.54
C SER A 20 -16.82 52.29 17.87
N ASP A 21 -15.57 52.36 18.36
CA ASP A 21 -15.00 53.65 18.77
C ASP A 21 -13.49 53.60 18.96
N MET A 22 -12.89 54.75 18.64
CA MET A 22 -11.48 55.02 18.38
C MET A 22 -10.79 55.71 19.57
N ALA A 23 -9.50 55.40 19.71
CA ALA A 23 -8.39 56.25 20.18
C ALA A 23 -8.39 56.86 21.61
N GLY A 24 -7.26 56.63 22.29
CA GLY A 24 -6.80 57.40 23.45
C GLY A 24 -5.41 56.95 23.91
N GLU A 25 -4.38 57.74 23.57
CA GLU A 25 -3.02 57.66 24.11
C GLU A 25 -2.99 57.81 25.65
N THR A 26 -1.95 57.29 26.33
CA THR A 26 -1.04 58.04 27.25
C THR A 26 -0.06 57.09 27.99
N ILE A 27 1.23 57.25 27.68
CA ILE A 27 2.45 57.37 28.52
C ILE A 27 2.42 56.87 30.00
N GLU A 28 3.40 56.02 30.39
CA GLU A 28 4.40 56.17 31.48
C GLU A 28 4.99 54.79 31.91
N LYS A 29 6.28 54.53 31.63
CA LYS A 29 7.42 54.59 32.57
C LYS A 29 7.25 53.78 33.87
N THR A 30 8.06 52.74 34.05
CA THR A 30 9.18 52.72 35.03
C THR A 30 9.91 51.37 35.04
N ALA A 31 11.22 51.46 35.25
CA ALA A 31 12.17 50.37 35.35
C ALA A 31 12.34 49.92 36.81
N SER A 32 12.74 48.67 37.03
CA SER A 32 13.70 48.31 38.09
C SER A 32 14.31 46.91 37.91
N THR A 33 15.62 46.91 38.04
CA THR A 33 16.61 45.83 38.10
C THR A 33 16.58 45.13 39.46
N GLU A 34 16.96 43.84 39.57
CA GLU A 34 17.95 43.32 40.53
C GLU A 34 18.08 41.77 40.56
N GLU A 35 19.28 41.33 40.17
CA GLU A 35 20.23 40.33 40.71
C GLU A 35 19.87 39.17 41.68
N ASP A 36 20.38 37.99 41.27
CA ASP A 36 21.19 36.96 41.97
C ASP A 36 20.86 36.43 43.39
N LYS A 37 20.76 35.09 43.48
CA LYS A 37 21.38 34.33 44.60
C LYS A 37 21.68 32.87 44.28
N LYS A 38 22.96 32.52 44.42
CA LYS A 38 23.57 31.18 44.41
C LYS A 38 23.57 30.59 45.82
N THR A 39 23.42 29.27 45.99
CA THR A 39 23.85 28.57 47.21
C THR A 39 24.42 27.19 46.84
N LYS A 40 25.64 26.92 47.30
CA LYS A 40 26.36 25.63 47.28
C LYS A 40 26.09 24.90 48.60
N GLN A 41 26.09 23.56 48.59
CA GLN A 41 26.54 22.77 49.73
C GLN A 41 27.16 21.43 49.29
N GLU A 42 28.18 21.02 50.03
CA GLU A 42 29.24 20.04 49.73
C GLU A 42 28.95 18.58 50.15
N ASP A 43 29.66 17.70 49.44
CA ASP A 43 30.17 16.33 49.68
C ASP A 43 30.03 15.63 51.05
N ILE A 44 29.79 14.29 51.00
CA ILE A 44 30.53 13.27 51.77
C ILE A 44 30.78 12.00 50.92
N SER A 45 32.06 11.61 50.86
CA SER A 45 32.70 10.40 50.30
C SER A 45 32.23 9.06 50.92
N SER A 46 32.32 7.87 50.28
CA SER A 46 33.59 7.12 50.15
C SER A 46 33.41 5.71 49.51
N THR A 47 34.28 5.45 48.52
CA THR A 47 35.03 4.23 48.15
C THR A 47 34.45 2.80 47.98
N SER A 48 34.70 2.32 46.74
CA SER A 48 35.37 1.07 46.30
C SER A 48 34.60 -0.26 46.20
N SER A 49 34.34 -0.68 44.95
CA SER A 49 35.05 -1.82 44.35
C SER A 49 35.10 -1.61 42.83
N GLY A 50 36.28 -1.32 42.31
CA GLY A 50 36.52 -1.20 40.89
C GLY A 50 36.83 -2.55 40.25
N VAL A 51 36.87 -2.51 38.92
CA VAL A 51 37.46 -3.49 37.99
C VAL A 51 36.47 -4.52 37.42
N LEU A 52 35.41 -4.03 36.79
CA LEU A 52 34.82 -4.64 35.58
C LEU A 52 34.18 -3.60 34.64
N ASP A 53 33.96 -2.35 35.09
CA ASP A 53 33.31 -1.28 34.29
C ASP A 53 34.23 -0.49 33.33
N LYS A 54 35.53 -0.77 33.25
CA LYS A 54 36.47 0.08 32.50
C LYS A 54 36.57 -0.20 31.00
N VAL A 55 35.88 -1.21 30.46
CA VAL A 55 35.91 -1.53 29.02
C VAL A 55 34.56 -1.31 28.31
N PHE A 56 33.43 -1.31 29.03
CA PHE A 56 32.10 -1.06 28.42
C PHE A 56 31.55 0.37 28.62
N GLY A 57 32.19 1.20 29.45
CA GLY A 57 31.66 2.53 29.82
C GLY A 57 31.95 3.68 28.86
N LYS A 58 32.83 3.51 27.86
CA LYS A 58 33.29 4.62 27.00
C LYS A 58 32.60 4.74 25.63
N HIS A 59 31.80 3.76 25.21
CA HIS A 59 31.02 3.87 23.96
C HIS A 59 29.50 4.00 24.19
N LEU A 60 29.03 3.94 25.43
CA LEU A 60 27.62 4.07 25.83
C LEU A 60 27.30 5.39 26.56
N SER A 61 28.30 6.25 26.80
CA SER A 61 28.13 7.47 27.59
C SER A 61 27.95 8.76 26.76
N GLN A 62 28.03 8.68 25.42
CA GLN A 62 27.65 9.79 24.52
C GLN A 62 26.22 9.68 23.97
N THR A 63 25.50 8.59 24.26
CA THR A 63 24.11 8.38 23.78
C THR A 63 23.06 8.76 24.82
N ARG A 64 23.45 9.39 25.94
CA ARG A 64 22.54 9.79 27.03
C ARG A 64 22.14 11.26 27.03
N GLN A 65 22.56 12.02 26.00
CA GLN A 65 22.23 13.44 25.84
C GLN A 65 21.06 13.74 24.90
N TYR A 66 20.31 12.70 24.52
CA TYR A 66 18.97 12.84 23.92
C TYR A 66 17.92 12.23 24.85
N ILE A 67 17.89 12.68 26.10
CA ILE A 67 16.66 12.63 26.90
C ILE A 67 15.74 13.70 26.30
N MET A 68 15.12 13.34 25.17
CA MET A 68 14.12 14.17 24.52
C MET A 68 12.87 14.21 25.40
N SER A 69 12.53 15.42 25.83
CA SER A 69 11.31 15.78 26.51
C SER A 69 10.10 15.02 25.95
N ARG A 70 9.40 14.32 26.84
CA ARG A 70 8.21 13.46 26.65
C ARG A 70 7.04 14.08 25.86
N LYS A 71 7.19 15.31 25.34
CA LYS A 71 6.14 16.10 24.66
C LYS A 71 6.63 16.90 23.43
N SER A 72 7.90 16.80 23.02
CA SER A 72 8.45 17.63 21.92
C SER A 72 8.27 17.06 20.52
N TRP A 73 7.67 15.87 20.38
CA TRP A 73 7.54 15.18 19.10
C TRP A 73 6.07 15.06 18.64
N LEU A 74 5.16 15.78 19.32
CA LEU A 74 3.73 15.89 19.04
C LEU A 74 3.37 17.05 18.09
N LYS A 75 4.29 17.49 17.23
CA LYS A 75 3.93 18.50 16.22
C LYS A 75 3.06 17.82 15.16
N MET A 76 1.77 18.16 15.16
CA MET A 76 0.84 17.92 14.05
C MET A 76 1.31 18.75 12.84
N VAL A 77 2.35 18.27 12.16
CA VAL A 77 2.78 18.82 10.87
C VAL A 77 1.82 18.27 9.81
N PRO A 78 1.30 19.08 8.87
CA PRO A 78 0.46 18.55 7.79
C PRO A 78 1.16 17.38 7.08
N THR A 79 0.37 16.40 6.63
CA THR A 79 0.82 15.13 6.02
C THR A 79 1.27 15.33 4.57
N GLU A 80 2.09 16.34 4.29
CA GLU A 80 2.32 16.75 2.90
C GLU A 80 3.18 15.75 2.12
N ASP A 81 3.91 14.83 2.77
CA ASP A 81 4.81 13.89 2.08
C ASP A 81 4.83 12.47 2.68
N CYS A 82 3.67 11.88 2.98
CA CYS A 82 3.59 10.51 3.50
C CYS A 82 2.96 9.56 2.49
N ASP A 83 3.61 8.41 2.27
CA ASP A 83 3.16 7.40 1.31
C ASP A 83 2.33 6.29 1.98
N ILE A 84 2.80 5.76 3.12
CA ILE A 84 2.17 4.63 3.82
C ILE A 84 1.90 4.96 5.28
N LEU A 85 0.72 4.55 5.76
CA LEU A 85 0.34 4.60 7.16
C LEU A 85 0.25 3.18 7.74
N MET A 86 0.96 2.95 8.84
CA MET A 86 0.90 1.72 9.63
C MET A 86 0.31 2.05 11.01
N THR A 87 -0.75 1.37 11.40
CA THR A 87 -1.48 1.66 12.65
C THR A 87 -1.37 0.53 13.64
N PHE A 88 -1.42 0.88 14.93
CA PHE A 88 -1.26 -0.05 16.04
C PHE A 88 -2.48 -0.01 16.97
N PRO A 89 -2.79 -1.11 17.67
CA PRO A 89 -3.80 -1.13 18.72
C PRO A 89 -3.51 -0.11 19.84
N GLU A 90 -4.55 0.36 20.53
CA GLU A 90 -4.44 1.40 21.58
C GLU A 90 -3.56 0.96 22.76
N LEU A 91 -3.50 -0.35 23.03
CA LEU A 91 -2.78 -0.97 24.15
C LEU A 91 -1.36 -1.43 23.77
N THR A 92 -0.82 -0.93 22.65
CA THR A 92 0.51 -1.37 22.19
C THR A 92 1.60 -0.74 23.06
N ASP A 93 2.49 -1.59 23.59
CA ASP A 93 3.60 -1.15 24.42
C ASP A 93 4.64 -0.35 23.61
N ASP A 94 5.18 0.71 24.22
CA ASP A 94 6.24 1.55 23.64
C ASP A 94 7.47 0.72 23.24
N HIS A 95 7.75 -0.38 23.94
CA HIS A 95 8.86 -1.28 23.60
C HIS A 95 8.67 -1.96 22.25
N ILE A 96 7.44 -2.38 21.92
CA ILE A 96 7.11 -2.98 20.62
C ILE A 96 7.33 -1.97 19.50
N LEU A 97 6.85 -0.74 19.71
CA LEU A 97 6.96 0.34 18.73
C LEU A 97 8.44 0.69 18.48
N LEU A 98 9.23 0.84 19.54
CA LEU A 98 10.65 1.15 19.43
C LEU A 98 11.45 0.02 18.80
N TRP A 99 11.15 -1.23 19.16
CA TRP A 99 11.75 -2.41 18.54
C TRP A 99 11.48 -2.41 17.03
N LEU A 100 10.22 -2.28 16.63
CA LEU A 100 9.83 -2.29 15.22
C LEU A 100 10.45 -1.10 14.46
N LEU A 101 10.42 0.10 15.05
CA LEU A 101 11.04 1.28 14.47
C LEU A 101 12.52 1.06 14.18
N ASN A 102 13.24 0.45 15.13
CA ASN A 102 14.66 0.13 14.96
C ASN A 102 14.88 -0.89 13.85
N HIS A 103 14.06 -1.96 13.79
CA HIS A 103 14.16 -2.95 12.71
C HIS A 103 13.90 -2.36 11.34
N ILE A 104 12.88 -1.51 11.18
CA ILE A 104 12.59 -0.86 9.90
C ILE A 104 13.74 0.07 9.49
N ARG A 105 14.28 0.87 10.42
CA ARG A 105 15.40 1.79 10.13
C ARG A 105 16.72 1.08 9.80
N LEU A 106 16.96 -0.10 10.39
CA LEU A 106 18.14 -0.91 10.11
C LEU A 106 17.99 -1.74 8.82
N GLY A 107 16.77 -2.13 8.48
CA GLY A 107 16.49 -2.96 7.30
C GLY A 107 16.26 -2.19 6.02
N ILE A 108 15.75 -0.95 6.10
CA ILE A 108 15.46 -0.11 4.93
C ILE A 108 16.36 1.14 4.98
N PRO A 109 17.28 1.31 4.01
CA PRO A 109 18.17 2.47 4.00
C PRO A 109 17.36 3.75 3.74
N GLN A 110 17.74 4.85 4.42
CA GLN A 110 17.15 6.18 4.20
C GLN A 110 15.60 6.24 4.31
N VAL A 111 15.00 5.39 5.15
CA VAL A 111 13.57 5.46 5.46
C VAL A 111 13.28 6.56 6.48
N SER A 112 12.26 7.38 6.21
CA SER A 112 11.77 8.40 7.12
C SER A 112 10.47 7.92 7.77
N ILE A 113 10.47 7.85 9.10
CA ILE A 113 9.33 7.38 9.87
C ILE A 113 9.00 8.42 10.93
N GLN A 114 7.80 8.98 10.83
CA GLN A 114 7.20 9.83 11.85
C GLN A 114 6.14 9.02 12.60
N ILE A 115 6.23 8.93 13.91
CA ILE A 115 5.21 8.26 14.73
C ILE A 115 4.28 9.36 15.26
N ARG A 116 2.99 9.15 15.13
CA ARG A 116 1.98 10.07 15.65
C ARG A 116 0.97 9.29 16.46
N GLN A 117 0.47 9.92 17.50
CA GLN A 117 -0.66 9.39 18.26
C GLN A 117 -1.94 10.02 17.72
N HIS A 118 -2.90 9.19 17.37
CA HIS A 118 -4.17 9.69 16.86
C HIS A 118 -5.03 10.22 18.03
N GLN A 119 -5.61 11.40 17.86
CA GLN A 119 -6.29 12.12 18.96
C GLN A 119 -7.52 11.37 19.48
N HIS A 120 -8.27 10.71 18.60
CA HIS A 120 -9.54 10.05 18.95
C HIS A 120 -9.38 8.60 19.38
N THR A 121 -8.47 7.86 18.76
CA THR A 121 -8.26 6.43 19.05
C THR A 121 -7.14 6.20 20.04
N ARG A 122 -6.33 7.22 20.40
CA ARG A 122 -5.14 7.10 21.26
C ARG A 122 -4.09 6.07 20.82
N GLY A 123 -4.33 5.33 19.75
CA GLY A 123 -3.39 4.42 19.12
C GLY A 123 -2.26 5.18 18.44
N TYR A 124 -1.12 4.51 18.37
CA TYR A 124 0.04 4.99 17.63
C TYR A 124 -0.09 4.65 16.15
N ALA A 125 0.53 5.46 15.31
CA ALA A 125 0.62 5.22 13.87
C ALA A 125 1.97 5.70 13.33
N PHE A 126 2.55 4.90 12.44
CA PHE A 126 3.80 5.19 11.74
C PHE A 126 3.47 5.72 10.35
N PHE A 127 3.88 6.94 10.09
CA PHE A 127 3.85 7.62 8.80
C PHE A 127 5.19 7.37 8.14
N ILE A 128 5.18 6.60 7.06
CA ILE A 128 6.38 6.07 6.42
C ILE A 128 6.51 6.71 5.03
N THR A 129 7.71 7.23 4.77
CA THR A 129 8.14 7.76 3.48
C THR A 129 9.63 7.46 3.30
N THR A 130 10.18 7.68 2.10
CA THR A 130 11.59 7.44 1.84
C THR A 130 12.13 8.44 0.81
N THR A 131 13.45 8.49 0.68
CA THR A 131 14.14 9.39 -0.26
C THR A 131 13.99 8.90 -1.70
N PHE A 132 14.11 9.82 -2.67
CA PHE A 132 14.14 9.47 -4.08
C PHE A 132 15.19 8.42 -4.43
N GLU A 133 16.41 8.53 -3.88
CA GLU A 133 17.48 7.53 -4.10
C GLU A 133 17.05 6.11 -3.69
N ASN A 134 16.33 5.98 -2.56
CA ASN A 134 15.87 4.68 -2.10
C ASN A 134 14.66 4.18 -2.91
N LEU A 135 13.84 5.08 -3.46
CA LEU A 135 12.79 4.74 -4.41
C LEU A 135 13.39 4.19 -5.72
N LEU A 136 14.45 4.81 -6.25
CA LEU A 136 15.17 4.32 -7.43
C LEU A 136 15.72 2.90 -7.19
N ARG A 137 16.40 2.68 -6.06
CA ARG A 137 16.92 1.35 -5.70
C ARG A 137 15.81 0.31 -5.58
N GLY A 138 14.70 0.67 -4.94
CA GLY A 138 13.54 -0.20 -4.83
C GLY A 138 12.93 -0.54 -6.20
N ALA A 139 12.87 0.44 -7.11
CA ALA A 139 12.37 0.26 -8.47
C ALA A 139 13.20 -0.75 -9.28
N ASP A 140 14.52 -0.68 -9.18
CA ASP A 140 15.44 -1.60 -9.86
C ASP A 140 15.29 -3.03 -9.31
N LEU A 141 15.26 -3.17 -7.98
CA LEU A 141 15.04 -4.45 -7.29
C LEU A 141 13.70 -5.10 -7.67
N MET A 142 12.65 -4.30 -7.76
CA MET A 142 11.32 -4.75 -8.22
C MET A 142 11.28 -5.03 -9.73
N GLY A 143 12.26 -4.54 -10.49
CA GLY A 143 12.29 -4.64 -11.95
C GLY A 143 11.16 -3.86 -12.61
N MET A 144 10.82 -2.69 -12.08
CA MET A 144 9.74 -1.87 -12.63
C MET A 144 10.07 -1.40 -14.05
N HIS A 145 9.07 -1.26 -14.91
CA HIS A 145 9.27 -0.74 -16.27
C HIS A 145 9.06 0.76 -16.30
N LYS A 146 9.95 1.48 -16.99
CA LYS A 146 9.92 2.94 -17.13
C LYS A 146 10.05 3.35 -18.59
N ALA A 147 9.46 4.50 -18.93
CA ALA A 147 9.53 5.06 -20.27
C ALA A 147 10.96 5.54 -20.57
N VAL A 148 11.45 5.20 -21.75
CA VAL A 148 12.77 5.56 -22.25
C VAL A 148 12.61 6.77 -23.16
N LYS A 149 13.54 7.74 -23.08
CA LYS A 149 13.53 8.93 -23.94
C LYS A 149 13.57 8.51 -25.42
N ALA A 150 12.88 9.26 -26.26
CA ALA A 150 12.80 8.99 -27.69
C ALA A 150 14.16 8.88 -28.39
N GLU A 151 15.18 9.61 -27.92
CA GLU A 151 16.55 9.58 -28.46
C GLU A 151 17.27 8.23 -28.26
N TYR A 152 16.86 7.44 -27.26
CA TYR A 152 17.41 6.11 -26.97
C TYR A 152 16.52 4.97 -27.50
N GLY A 153 15.60 5.27 -28.42
CA GLY A 153 14.71 4.28 -29.05
C GLY A 153 13.27 4.28 -28.52
N GLY A 154 12.98 5.04 -27.47
CA GLY A 154 11.63 5.15 -26.90
C GLY A 154 11.09 3.85 -26.28
N GLY A 155 9.79 3.83 -26.00
CA GLY A 155 9.11 2.66 -25.42
C GLY A 155 9.36 2.52 -23.92
N THR A 156 9.17 1.31 -23.40
CA THR A 156 9.35 1.00 -21.98
C THR A 156 10.42 -0.06 -21.80
N ARG A 157 11.31 0.13 -20.81
CA ARG A 157 12.36 -0.83 -20.45
C ARG A 157 12.37 -1.05 -18.95
N ARG A 158 12.82 -2.24 -18.51
CA ARG A 158 13.10 -2.49 -17.10
C ARG A 158 14.09 -1.46 -16.58
N PHE A 159 13.70 -0.77 -15.52
CA PHE A 159 14.49 0.24 -14.86
C PHE A 159 15.78 -0.37 -14.30
N SER A 160 16.88 0.37 -14.43
CA SER A 160 18.19 0.04 -13.90
C SER A 160 18.82 1.32 -13.37
N CYS A 161 19.36 1.28 -12.15
CA CYS A 161 20.09 2.41 -11.59
C CYS A 161 21.41 2.69 -12.31
N GLU A 162 21.97 1.74 -13.07
CA GLU A 162 23.25 1.91 -13.78
C GLU A 162 23.11 2.74 -15.05
N GLU A 163 21.93 2.68 -15.70
CA GLU A 163 21.62 3.35 -16.97
C GLU A 163 20.46 4.35 -16.80
N ASP A 164 20.44 5.12 -15.71
CA ASP A 164 19.31 5.98 -15.34
C ASP A 164 19.02 7.14 -16.32
N ASN A 165 20.05 7.68 -16.96
CA ASN A 165 19.97 8.83 -17.87
C ASN A 165 19.08 8.59 -19.12
N ILE A 166 18.76 7.34 -19.44
CA ILE A 166 17.94 6.99 -20.61
C ILE A 166 16.44 7.16 -20.34
N TYR A 167 16.01 7.24 -19.09
CA TYR A 167 14.59 7.28 -18.74
C TYR A 167 14.02 8.71 -18.78
N GLU A 168 12.76 8.81 -19.17
CA GLU A 168 12.04 10.08 -19.20
C GLU A 168 11.83 10.62 -17.78
N ASN A 169 11.98 11.93 -17.60
CA ASN A 169 11.73 12.64 -16.34
C ASN A 169 12.53 12.17 -15.11
N ILE A 170 13.63 11.42 -15.29
CA ILE A 170 14.48 10.92 -14.19
C ILE A 170 15.00 12.03 -13.26
N GLU A 171 15.18 13.24 -13.80
CA GLU A 171 15.63 14.42 -13.04
C GLU A 171 14.55 14.99 -12.10
N SER A 172 13.29 14.62 -12.30
CA SER A 172 12.15 15.13 -11.53
C SER A 172 11.65 14.10 -10.53
N GLU A 173 11.94 14.30 -9.26
CA GLU A 173 11.44 13.46 -8.15
C GLU A 173 9.90 13.37 -8.12
N LEU A 174 9.22 14.44 -8.52
CA LEU A 174 7.74 14.53 -8.51
C LEU A 174 7.08 13.83 -9.70
N CYS A 175 7.76 13.76 -10.84
CA CYS A 175 7.17 13.25 -12.09
C CYS A 175 7.66 11.84 -12.44
N PHE A 176 8.81 11.41 -11.90
CA PHE A 176 9.39 10.12 -12.26
C PHE A 176 8.62 8.94 -11.67
N PHE A 177 8.18 9.06 -10.41
CA PHE A 177 7.37 8.06 -9.74
C PHE A 177 5.96 8.55 -9.48
N THR A 178 4.97 7.74 -9.85
CA THR A 178 3.59 7.98 -9.44
C THR A 178 3.43 7.68 -7.94
N SER A 179 2.41 8.26 -7.31
CA SER A 179 2.12 8.02 -5.89
C SER A 179 1.89 6.51 -5.63
N GLN A 180 1.28 5.80 -6.58
CA GLN A 180 1.07 4.36 -6.52
C GLN A 180 2.37 3.56 -6.57
N GLU A 181 3.32 3.93 -7.43
CA GLU A 181 4.62 3.26 -7.53
C GLU A 181 5.44 3.47 -6.27
N ARG A 182 5.47 4.70 -5.73
CA ARG A 182 6.14 5.01 -4.45
C ARG A 182 5.64 4.13 -3.31
N GLN A 183 4.32 4.04 -3.19
CA GLN A 183 3.66 3.19 -2.20
C GLN A 183 3.97 1.71 -2.42
N SER A 184 4.05 1.26 -3.68
CA SER A 184 4.38 -0.12 -4.01
C SER A 184 5.83 -0.47 -3.66
N ILE A 185 6.78 0.45 -3.90
CA ILE A 185 8.18 0.29 -3.52
C ILE A 185 8.32 0.19 -2.01
N ILE A 186 7.72 1.12 -1.25
CA ILE A 186 7.83 1.12 0.21
C ILE A 186 7.16 -0.14 0.78
N ARG A 187 6.01 -0.55 0.23
CA ARG A 187 5.36 -1.80 0.60
C ARG A 187 6.26 -3.01 0.32
N TYR A 188 6.91 -3.06 -0.85
CA TYR A 188 7.87 -4.12 -1.18
C TYR A 188 9.00 -4.19 -0.15
N TRP A 189 9.55 -3.05 0.28
CA TRP A 189 10.58 -3.03 1.33
C TRP A 189 10.06 -3.53 2.68
N LEU A 190 8.87 -3.11 3.09
CA LEU A 190 8.25 -3.54 4.35
C LEU A 190 7.93 -5.05 4.34
N ASP A 191 7.36 -5.54 3.25
CA ASP A 191 7.03 -6.95 3.07
C ASP A 191 8.30 -7.80 2.94
N ASN A 192 9.41 -7.22 2.46
CA ASN A 192 10.74 -7.86 2.38
C ASN A 192 11.61 -7.74 3.62
N LEU A 193 11.13 -7.09 4.68
CA LEU A 193 11.86 -7.01 5.95
C LEU A 193 11.89 -8.40 6.62
N ARG A 194 13.08 -9.02 6.65
CA ARG A 194 13.28 -10.37 7.18
C ARG A 194 13.88 -10.35 8.59
N ALA A 195 13.42 -11.27 9.44
CA ALA A 195 13.97 -11.49 10.76
C ALA A 195 15.34 -12.17 10.69
N LYS A 196 16.29 -11.67 11.48
CA LYS A 196 17.62 -12.29 11.66
C LYS A 196 17.57 -13.39 12.73
N GLN A 197 18.63 -14.20 12.78
CA GLN A 197 18.76 -15.30 13.72
C GLN A 197 18.61 -14.86 15.18
N GLY A 198 17.70 -15.51 15.91
CA GLY A 198 17.48 -15.27 17.34
C GLY A 198 16.69 -14.00 17.65
N GLU A 199 16.04 -13.38 16.66
CA GLU A 199 15.14 -12.25 16.92
C GLU A 199 13.88 -12.70 17.67
N VAL A 200 13.60 -12.00 18.77
CA VAL A 200 12.45 -12.26 19.62
C VAL A 200 11.78 -10.93 19.93
N LEU A 201 10.45 -10.90 19.78
CA LEU A 201 9.61 -9.81 20.26
C LEU A 201 8.65 -10.36 21.31
N HIS A 202 8.93 -10.10 22.59
CA HIS A 202 8.16 -10.67 23.71
C HIS A 202 8.05 -12.20 23.63
N ASN A 203 6.85 -12.73 23.39
CA ASN A 203 6.58 -14.17 23.23
C ASN A 203 6.57 -14.63 21.76
N ILE A 204 7.00 -13.77 20.84
CA ILE A 204 7.05 -14.05 19.41
C ILE A 204 8.49 -14.39 19.05
N HIS A 205 8.74 -15.66 18.80
CA HIS A 205 10.00 -16.13 18.21
C HIS A 205 9.86 -16.15 16.70
N PHE A 206 10.71 -15.39 16.02
CA PHE A 206 10.75 -15.39 14.56
C PHE A 206 11.66 -16.53 14.07
N LEU A 207 11.27 -17.15 12.96
CA LEU A 207 12.15 -18.05 12.23
C LEU A 207 13.16 -17.22 11.40
N ASP A 208 14.34 -17.79 11.17
CA ASP A 208 15.36 -17.14 10.34
C ASP A 208 14.82 -16.91 8.92
N GLY A 209 14.93 -15.67 8.43
CA GLY A 209 14.41 -15.30 7.12
C GLY A 209 12.88 -15.22 7.04
N GLN A 210 12.16 -15.15 8.16
CA GLN A 210 10.71 -14.92 8.18
C GLN A 210 10.37 -13.44 7.95
N PRO A 211 9.34 -13.10 7.14
CA PRO A 211 8.90 -11.72 6.97
C PRO A 211 8.30 -11.15 8.27
N ILE A 212 8.86 -10.05 8.78
CA ILE A 212 8.48 -9.46 10.08
C ILE A 212 7.08 -8.83 10.00
N ILE A 213 6.85 -7.92 9.05
CA ILE A 213 5.62 -7.12 8.99
C ILE A 213 4.37 -8.00 8.82
N PRO A 214 4.31 -8.95 7.87
CA PRO A 214 3.15 -9.82 7.71
C PRO A 214 2.86 -10.69 8.94
N GLU A 215 3.90 -11.19 9.62
CA GLU A 215 3.73 -11.99 10.84
C GLU A 215 3.15 -11.14 11.99
N LEU A 216 3.61 -9.90 12.13
CA LEU A 216 3.09 -8.96 13.13
C LEU A 216 1.65 -8.54 12.85
N VAL A 217 1.27 -8.39 11.57
CA VAL A 217 -0.12 -8.16 11.16
C VAL A 217 -0.98 -9.38 11.48
N ALA A 218 -0.51 -10.59 11.16
CA ALA A 218 -1.25 -11.82 11.42
C ALA A 218 -1.48 -12.07 12.92
N ARG A 219 -0.55 -11.62 13.78
CA ARG A 219 -0.67 -11.72 15.24
C ARG A 219 -1.43 -10.55 15.89
N GLY A 220 -1.89 -9.58 15.11
CA GLY A 220 -2.61 -8.40 15.61
C GLY A 220 -1.74 -7.42 16.39
N VAL A 221 -0.42 -7.50 16.29
CA VAL A 221 0.51 -6.51 16.86
C VAL A 221 0.45 -5.22 16.02
N ILE A 222 0.35 -5.37 14.70
CA ILE A 222 0.05 -4.28 13.76
C ILE A 222 -1.42 -4.43 13.36
N SER A 223 -2.21 -3.37 13.47
CA SER A 223 -3.62 -3.39 13.09
C SER A 223 -3.79 -3.47 11.57
N GLN A 224 -3.14 -2.55 10.85
CA GLN A 224 -3.23 -2.45 9.39
C GLN A 224 -2.12 -1.56 8.82
N VAL A 225 -1.76 -1.83 7.57
CA VAL A 225 -0.81 -1.06 6.76
C VAL A 225 -1.50 -0.70 5.45
N PHE A 226 -1.72 0.60 5.20
CA PHE A 226 -2.43 1.06 4.01
C PHE A 226 -1.78 2.31 3.40
N PRO A 227 -1.85 2.48 2.07
CA PRO A 227 -1.38 3.68 1.39
C PRO A 227 -2.25 4.89 1.72
N LEU A 228 -1.65 6.08 1.72
CA LEU A 228 -2.39 7.34 1.89
C LEU A 228 -2.80 7.93 0.53
N HIS A 229 -3.99 8.53 0.48
CA HIS A 229 -4.50 9.17 -0.73
C HIS A 229 -3.88 10.56 -0.94
N GLU A 230 -3.33 10.80 -2.12
CA GLU A 230 -3.01 12.16 -2.56
C GLU A 230 -4.30 12.86 -3.02
N HIS A 231 -4.76 13.82 -2.21
CA HIS A 231 -6.06 14.46 -2.38
C HIS A 231 -6.14 15.30 -3.65
N ARG A 232 -5.00 15.89 -4.07
CA ARG A 232 -4.91 16.73 -5.27
C ARG A 232 -5.25 15.93 -6.53
N ILE A 233 -4.58 14.80 -6.74
CA ILE A 233 -4.80 13.92 -7.89
C ILE A 233 -6.21 13.32 -7.83
N LEU A 234 -6.66 12.89 -6.64
CA LEU A 234 -8.01 12.33 -6.47
C LEU A 234 -9.11 13.34 -6.84
N THR A 235 -8.94 14.60 -6.44
CA THR A 235 -9.90 15.67 -6.77
C THR A 235 -9.92 15.93 -8.27
N GLN A 236 -8.75 15.98 -8.92
CA GLN A 236 -8.65 16.13 -10.38
C GLN A 236 -9.29 14.95 -11.11
N LEU A 237 -9.07 13.72 -10.65
CA LEU A 237 -9.66 12.52 -11.23
C LEU A 237 -11.18 12.51 -11.04
N MET A 238 -11.68 12.94 -9.88
CA MET A 238 -13.12 13.05 -9.63
C MET A 238 -13.79 14.03 -10.61
N THR A 239 -13.18 15.17 -10.91
CA THR A 239 -13.73 16.14 -11.85
C THR A 239 -13.62 15.68 -13.29
N SER A 240 -12.48 15.13 -13.72
CA SER A 240 -12.25 14.72 -15.12
C SER A 240 -12.89 13.40 -15.51
N TRP A 241 -13.17 12.51 -14.56
CA TRP A 241 -13.73 11.18 -14.86
C TRP A 241 -15.15 10.99 -14.34
N VAL A 242 -15.41 11.27 -13.06
CA VAL A 242 -16.72 10.96 -12.45
C VAL A 242 -17.78 11.99 -12.84
N GLN A 243 -17.39 13.27 -12.89
CA GLN A 243 -18.30 14.36 -13.22
C GLN A 243 -18.41 14.63 -14.74
N ALA A 244 -17.41 14.20 -15.51
CA ALA A 244 -17.40 14.34 -16.97
C ALA A 244 -18.28 13.26 -17.63
N VAL A 245 -19.57 13.55 -17.76
CA VAL A 245 -20.51 12.68 -18.45
C VAL A 245 -20.20 12.69 -19.95
N CYS A 246 -20.06 11.51 -20.56
CA CYS A 246 -19.84 11.30 -22.00
C CYS A 246 -18.40 11.57 -22.51
N GLU A 247 -17.44 11.84 -21.62
CA GLU A 247 -16.03 11.81 -22.00
C GLU A 247 -15.46 10.40 -21.99
N LYS A 248 -14.37 10.19 -22.74
CA LYS A 248 -13.65 8.91 -22.73
C LYS A 248 -12.97 8.75 -21.39
N GLN A 249 -13.16 7.60 -20.75
CA GLN A 249 -12.55 7.28 -19.47
C GLN A 249 -11.01 7.41 -19.52
N PRO A 250 -10.38 8.18 -18.61
CA PRO A 250 -8.93 8.35 -18.56
C PRO A 250 -8.27 7.14 -17.87
N LEU A 251 -8.15 6.03 -18.61
CA LEU A 251 -7.67 4.76 -18.06
C LEU A 251 -6.23 4.81 -17.56
N ASP A 252 -5.37 5.60 -18.22
CA ASP A 252 -3.96 5.73 -17.86
C ASP A 252 -3.82 6.50 -16.52
N ASP A 253 -4.55 7.61 -16.33
CA ASP A 253 -4.56 8.35 -15.05
C ASP A 253 -5.09 7.49 -13.88
N ILE A 254 -6.12 6.66 -14.13
CA ILE A 254 -6.62 5.71 -13.14
C ILE A 254 -5.54 4.67 -12.82
N CYS A 255 -4.76 4.25 -13.82
CA CYS A 255 -3.67 3.28 -13.66
C CYS A 255 -2.53 3.86 -12.83
N ASP A 256 -2.13 5.09 -13.11
CA ASP A 256 -1.06 5.76 -12.39
C ASP A 256 -1.41 6.00 -10.92
N TYR A 257 -2.69 6.18 -10.60
CA TYR A 257 -3.16 6.45 -9.23
C TYR A 257 -3.56 5.19 -8.44
N PHE A 258 -4.33 4.28 -9.04
CA PHE A 258 -4.87 3.09 -8.36
C PHE A 258 -4.13 1.79 -8.69
N GLY A 259 -3.31 1.80 -9.75
CA GLY A 259 -2.59 0.65 -10.24
C GLY A 259 -3.37 -0.19 -11.25
N VAL A 260 -2.64 -1.06 -11.93
CA VAL A 260 -3.12 -1.82 -13.10
C VAL A 260 -4.36 -2.68 -12.82
N LYS A 261 -4.43 -3.32 -11.64
CA LYS A 261 -5.54 -4.22 -11.31
C LYS A 261 -6.89 -3.49 -11.27
N ILE A 262 -6.92 -2.30 -10.68
CA ILE A 262 -8.14 -1.49 -10.56
C ILE A 262 -8.47 -0.87 -11.92
N SER A 263 -7.47 -0.42 -12.67
CA SER A 263 -7.68 0.13 -14.02
C SER A 263 -8.18 -0.88 -15.02
N MET A 264 -7.72 -2.14 -14.94
CA MET A 264 -8.23 -3.22 -15.78
C MET A 264 -9.72 -3.47 -15.52
N TYR A 265 -10.15 -3.44 -14.26
CA TYR A 265 -11.56 -3.53 -13.91
C TYR A 265 -12.39 -2.39 -14.53
N PHE A 266 -11.91 -1.15 -14.41
CA PHE A 266 -12.61 0.00 -14.98
C PHE A 266 -12.62 -0.01 -16.51
N ALA A 267 -11.52 -0.44 -17.14
CA ALA A 267 -11.45 -0.65 -18.59
C ALA A 267 -12.47 -1.70 -19.05
N TRP A 268 -12.60 -2.81 -18.32
CA TRP A 268 -13.59 -3.84 -18.61
C TRP A 268 -15.01 -3.30 -18.46
N LEU A 269 -15.30 -2.56 -17.39
CA LEU A 269 -16.60 -1.98 -17.14
C LEU A 269 -17.00 -0.99 -18.25
N GLY A 270 -16.09 -0.10 -18.65
CA GLY A 270 -16.31 0.83 -19.76
C GLY A 270 -16.52 0.11 -21.10
N PHE A 271 -15.73 -0.94 -21.37
CA PHE A 271 -15.88 -1.75 -22.58
C PHE A 271 -17.21 -2.50 -22.62
N TYR A 272 -17.62 -3.10 -21.49
CA TYR A 272 -18.87 -3.84 -21.35
C TYR A 272 -20.09 -2.94 -21.51
N THR A 273 -20.11 -1.80 -20.83
CA THR A 273 -21.21 -0.83 -20.92
C THR A 273 -21.38 -0.28 -22.33
N ASN A 274 -20.27 0.05 -23.02
CA ASN A 274 -20.33 0.46 -24.43
C ASN A 274 -20.79 -0.68 -25.36
N SER A 275 -20.36 -1.92 -25.11
CA SER A 275 -20.79 -3.07 -25.92
C SER A 275 -22.27 -3.44 -25.71
N MET A 276 -22.81 -3.20 -24.52
CA MET A 276 -24.24 -3.43 -24.21
C MET A 276 -25.18 -2.50 -24.98
N LEU A 277 -24.66 -1.42 -25.56
CA LEU A 277 -25.45 -0.55 -26.43
C LEU A 277 -25.96 -1.30 -27.68
N TYR A 278 -25.17 -2.23 -28.26
CA TYR A 278 -25.60 -2.93 -29.48
C TYR A 278 -26.81 -3.86 -29.23
N PRO A 279 -26.79 -4.77 -28.24
CA PRO A 279 -27.97 -5.58 -27.93
C PRO A 279 -29.16 -4.74 -27.46
N ALA A 280 -28.93 -3.65 -26.73
CA ALA A 280 -30.00 -2.77 -26.28
C ALA A 280 -30.75 -2.12 -27.47
N VAL A 281 -30.03 -1.59 -28.45
CA VAL A 281 -30.64 -0.95 -29.64
C VAL A 281 -31.33 -1.99 -30.52
N ILE A 282 -30.68 -3.11 -30.82
CA ILE A 282 -31.26 -4.16 -31.68
C ILE A 282 -32.45 -4.82 -31.00
N GLY A 283 -32.34 -5.13 -29.71
CA GLY A 283 -33.42 -5.69 -28.92
C GLY A 283 -34.63 -4.74 -28.87
N PHE A 284 -34.40 -3.44 -28.69
CA PHE A 284 -35.47 -2.44 -28.72
C PHE A 284 -36.15 -2.36 -30.10
N LEU A 285 -35.38 -2.36 -31.19
CA LEU A 285 -35.94 -2.35 -32.55
C LEU A 285 -36.76 -3.61 -32.85
N LEU A 286 -36.25 -4.79 -32.48
CA LEU A 286 -36.97 -6.05 -32.67
C LEU A 286 -38.22 -6.13 -31.79
N TRP A 287 -38.18 -5.56 -30.58
CA TRP A 287 -39.34 -5.48 -29.70
C TRP A 287 -40.48 -4.66 -30.34
N ILE A 288 -40.18 -3.52 -30.97
CA ILE A 288 -41.17 -2.73 -31.72
C ILE A 288 -41.74 -3.53 -32.91
N LEU A 289 -40.90 -4.24 -33.66
CA LEU A 289 -41.33 -5.03 -34.83
C LEU A 289 -42.14 -6.29 -34.46
N ALA A 290 -41.90 -6.84 -33.28
CA ALA A 290 -42.57 -8.02 -32.75
C ALA A 290 -44.03 -7.75 -32.31
N GLU A 291 -44.45 -6.48 -32.21
CA GLU A 291 -45.81 -6.11 -31.81
C GLU A 291 -46.86 -6.32 -32.93
N ALA A 292 -46.40 -6.61 -34.16
CA ALA A 292 -47.28 -6.70 -35.32
C ALA A 292 -48.08 -8.01 -35.44
N ASP A 293 -47.46 -9.20 -35.27
CA ASP A 293 -48.11 -10.52 -35.47
C ASP A 293 -47.38 -11.66 -34.72
N GLN A 294 -48.06 -12.77 -34.42
CA GLN A 294 -47.44 -13.94 -33.76
C GLN A 294 -46.29 -14.54 -34.60
N THR A 295 -46.43 -14.54 -35.92
CA THR A 295 -45.35 -15.01 -36.82
C THR A 295 -44.16 -14.07 -36.85
N SER A 296 -44.36 -12.75 -36.65
CA SER A 296 -43.24 -11.81 -36.58
C SER A 296 -42.48 -11.95 -35.27
N GLN A 297 -43.15 -12.30 -34.17
CA GLN A 297 -42.51 -12.61 -32.89
C GLN A 297 -41.54 -13.77 -33.00
N ASP A 298 -41.97 -14.91 -33.55
CA ASP A 298 -41.13 -16.11 -33.68
C ASP A 298 -39.87 -15.82 -34.51
N ILE A 299 -40.04 -15.11 -35.64
CA ILE A 299 -38.93 -14.70 -36.50
C ILE A 299 -37.99 -13.74 -35.76
N CYS A 300 -38.51 -12.73 -35.07
CA CYS A 300 -37.71 -11.77 -34.30
C CYS A 300 -36.92 -12.45 -33.19
N CYS A 301 -37.49 -13.44 -32.49
CA CYS A 301 -36.82 -14.22 -31.47
C CYS A 301 -35.63 -15.01 -32.04
N VAL A 302 -35.79 -15.68 -33.18
CA VAL A 302 -34.71 -16.43 -33.83
C VAL A 302 -33.59 -15.49 -34.28
N VAL A 303 -33.94 -14.35 -34.89
CA VAL A 303 -32.96 -13.33 -35.32
C VAL A 303 -32.19 -12.77 -34.12
N PHE A 304 -32.88 -12.47 -33.02
CA PHE A 304 -32.25 -11.97 -31.80
C PHE A 304 -31.32 -13.01 -31.16
N ALA A 305 -31.70 -14.29 -31.14
CA ALA A 305 -30.86 -15.36 -30.62
C ALA A 305 -29.56 -15.51 -31.42
N LEU A 306 -29.66 -15.54 -32.76
CA LEU A 306 -28.49 -15.59 -33.64
C LEU A 306 -27.59 -14.37 -33.45
N PHE A 307 -28.18 -13.17 -33.37
CA PHE A 307 -27.44 -11.95 -33.06
C PHE A 307 -26.70 -12.05 -31.72
N ASN A 308 -27.34 -12.51 -30.65
CA ASN A 308 -26.70 -12.61 -29.33
C ASN A 308 -25.49 -13.55 -29.33
N VAL A 309 -25.56 -14.67 -30.04
CA VAL A 309 -24.43 -15.60 -30.18
C VAL A 309 -23.26 -14.95 -30.91
N VAL A 310 -23.54 -14.25 -32.02
CA VAL A 310 -22.51 -13.52 -32.78
C VAL A 310 -21.94 -12.36 -31.97
N TRP A 311 -22.79 -11.60 -31.27
CA TRP A 311 -22.37 -10.49 -30.44
C TRP A 311 -21.49 -10.96 -29.27
N ALA A 312 -21.90 -12.01 -28.54
CA ALA A 312 -21.15 -12.53 -27.40
C ALA A 312 -19.77 -13.06 -27.81
N THR A 313 -19.68 -13.77 -28.94
CA THR A 313 -18.39 -14.26 -29.46
C THR A 313 -17.47 -13.11 -29.88
N LEU A 314 -17.99 -12.12 -30.61
CA LEU A 314 -17.22 -10.93 -30.98
C LEU A 314 -16.82 -10.08 -29.77
N PHE A 315 -17.67 -9.98 -28.75
CA PHE A 315 -17.41 -9.26 -27.52
C PHE A 315 -16.20 -9.86 -26.79
N LEU A 316 -16.21 -11.18 -26.56
CA LEU A 316 -15.11 -11.86 -25.87
C LEU A 316 -13.79 -11.77 -26.63
N GLU A 317 -13.81 -11.97 -27.95
CA GLU A 317 -12.59 -11.88 -28.77
C GLU A 317 -12.03 -10.45 -28.85
N ARG A 318 -12.91 -9.44 -28.90
CA ARG A 318 -12.48 -8.03 -28.83
C ARG A 318 -11.92 -7.69 -27.46
N TRP A 319 -12.53 -8.18 -26.38
CA TRP A 319 -12.01 -7.96 -25.02
C TRP A 319 -10.61 -8.55 -24.86
N LYS A 320 -10.38 -9.81 -25.26
CA LYS A 320 -9.04 -10.44 -25.17
C LYS A 320 -7.95 -9.62 -25.86
N ARG A 321 -8.25 -9.06 -27.05
CA ARG A 321 -7.31 -8.19 -27.77
C ARG A 321 -7.06 -6.88 -27.04
N ARG A 322 -8.12 -6.28 -26.50
CA ARG A 322 -8.03 -5.02 -25.75
C ARG A 322 -7.29 -5.20 -24.42
N GLU A 323 -7.52 -6.30 -23.73
CA GLU A 323 -6.83 -6.71 -22.51
C GLU A 323 -5.33 -6.86 -22.77
N ALA A 324 -4.94 -7.57 -23.84
CA ALA A 324 -3.54 -7.71 -24.21
C ALA A 324 -2.87 -6.36 -24.56
N GLU A 325 -3.57 -5.48 -25.28
CA GLU A 325 -3.07 -4.13 -25.57
C GLU A 325 -2.83 -3.32 -24.27
N LEU A 326 -3.77 -3.37 -23.33
CA LEU A 326 -3.66 -2.67 -22.04
C LEU A 326 -2.56 -3.27 -21.17
N ALA A 327 -2.47 -4.60 -21.08
CA ALA A 327 -1.43 -5.29 -20.33
C ALA A 327 -0.02 -4.98 -20.87
N TYR A 328 0.12 -4.87 -22.19
CA TYR A 328 1.37 -4.44 -22.83
C TYR A 328 1.68 -2.97 -22.52
N ARG A 329 0.72 -2.05 -22.72
CA ARG A 329 0.91 -0.62 -22.44
C ARG A 329 1.28 -0.34 -20.98
N TRP A 330 0.69 -1.07 -20.05
CA TRP A 330 0.96 -0.94 -18.61
C TRP A 330 2.11 -1.82 -18.10
N GLY A 331 2.85 -2.49 -19.00
CA GLY A 331 4.06 -3.25 -18.63
C GLY A 331 3.83 -4.47 -17.74
N THR A 332 2.62 -5.03 -17.73
CA THR A 332 2.24 -6.21 -16.92
C THR A 332 2.18 -7.51 -17.72
N LEU A 333 2.44 -7.46 -19.03
CA LEU A 333 2.39 -8.64 -19.91
C LEU A 333 3.41 -9.73 -19.50
N ASP A 334 4.61 -9.31 -19.09
CA ASP A 334 5.72 -10.21 -18.76
C ASP A 334 5.80 -10.54 -17.26
N THR A 335 4.77 -10.20 -16.48
CA THR A 335 4.75 -10.49 -15.03
C THR A 335 4.79 -12.01 -14.87
N PRO A 336 5.78 -12.57 -14.14
CA PRO A 336 5.91 -14.02 -14.02
C PRO A 336 4.62 -14.63 -13.46
N ALA A 337 4.18 -15.75 -14.04
CA ALA A 337 2.91 -16.40 -13.68
C ALA A 337 2.79 -16.57 -12.16
N GLU A 338 1.58 -16.38 -11.59
CA GLU A 338 1.26 -16.40 -10.15
C GLU A 338 1.95 -17.53 -9.34
N SER A 339 2.27 -18.66 -9.98
CA SER A 339 3.12 -19.75 -9.45
C SER A 339 4.55 -19.37 -9.01
N LEU A 340 5.07 -18.25 -9.51
CA LEU A 340 6.39 -17.70 -9.20
C LEU A 340 6.33 -16.60 -8.13
N GLU A 341 5.14 -16.10 -7.81
CA GLU A 341 4.92 -15.11 -6.76
C GLU A 341 5.22 -15.72 -5.39
N GLU A 342 5.65 -14.89 -4.43
CA GLU A 342 5.95 -15.37 -3.09
C GLU A 342 4.72 -16.02 -2.46
N PRO A 343 4.87 -17.16 -1.79
CA PRO A 343 3.76 -17.78 -1.10
C PRO A 343 3.18 -16.77 -0.12
N ARG A 344 1.84 -16.70 -0.07
CA ARG A 344 1.11 -15.76 0.79
C ARG A 344 1.71 -15.83 2.20
N PRO A 345 1.84 -14.72 2.94
CA PRO A 345 2.56 -14.72 4.22
C PRO A 345 2.00 -15.70 5.27
N GLN A 346 0.73 -16.08 5.16
CA GLN A 346 0.06 -17.06 6.03
C GLN A 346 0.30 -18.52 5.59
N PHE A 347 0.88 -18.73 4.42
CA PHE A 347 1.16 -20.06 3.87
C PHE A 347 2.35 -20.67 4.62
N ARG A 348 2.04 -21.59 5.52
CA ARG A 348 3.03 -22.44 6.19
C ARG A 348 3.15 -23.75 5.43
N ALA A 349 4.34 -24.05 4.95
CA ALA A 349 4.61 -25.31 4.29
C ALA A 349 5.95 -25.88 4.76
N TRP A 350 6.08 -27.21 4.68
CA TRP A 350 7.29 -27.90 5.09
C TRP A 350 8.39 -27.66 4.05
N LEU A 351 9.61 -27.34 4.51
CA LEU A 351 10.78 -27.19 3.64
C LEU A 351 11.17 -28.58 3.10
N ALA A 352 10.65 -28.93 1.93
CA ALA A 352 11.21 -30.03 1.14
C ALA A 352 12.34 -29.46 0.27
N GLN A 353 13.54 -30.00 0.42
CA GLN A 353 14.71 -29.57 -0.34
C GLN A 353 14.57 -30.03 -1.80
N SER A 354 14.18 -29.15 -2.70
CA SER A 354 14.29 -29.39 -4.14
C SER A 354 15.70 -29.05 -4.60
N VAL A 355 16.47 -30.06 -4.98
CA VAL A 355 17.77 -29.91 -5.65
C VAL A 355 17.52 -29.65 -7.13
N GLU A 356 17.52 -28.38 -7.55
CA GLU A 356 18.19 -27.94 -8.80
C GLU A 356 18.13 -26.41 -8.97
N HIS A 357 19.33 -25.82 -9.06
CA HIS A 357 19.75 -24.47 -9.48
C HIS A 357 19.02 -23.19 -8.95
N GLU A 358 19.83 -22.36 -8.27
CA GLU A 358 19.60 -20.96 -7.83
C GLU A 358 18.49 -20.70 -6.78
N THR A 359 18.87 -20.87 -5.52
CA THR A 359 18.41 -20.21 -4.28
C THR A 359 17.06 -19.46 -4.28
N ARG A 360 15.96 -20.18 -4.05
CA ARG A 360 14.84 -19.68 -3.23
C ARG A 360 14.07 -20.85 -2.62
N PHE A 361 14.06 -20.95 -1.29
CA PHE A 361 13.28 -21.96 -0.57
C PHE A 361 11.78 -21.75 -0.84
N LYS A 362 11.20 -22.55 -1.74
CA LYS A 362 9.75 -22.64 -1.91
C LYS A 362 9.24 -23.81 -1.09
N PRO A 363 8.31 -23.58 -0.17
CA PRO A 363 7.80 -24.66 0.65
C PRO A 363 6.76 -25.43 -0.18
N HIS A 364 7.01 -26.72 -0.43
CA HIS A 364 6.23 -27.58 -1.31
C HIS A 364 5.22 -28.39 -0.49
N VAL A 365 3.93 -28.35 -0.83
CA VAL A 365 2.91 -29.23 -0.22
C VAL A 365 1.98 -29.76 -1.30
N GLY A 366 1.64 -31.04 -1.18
CA GLY A 366 0.66 -31.74 -2.01
C GLY A 366 -0.77 -31.25 -1.78
N ASN A 367 -1.08 -30.05 -2.28
CA ASN A 367 -2.40 -29.42 -2.20
C ASN A 367 -3.51 -30.31 -2.78
N LEU A 368 -3.19 -31.21 -3.72
CA LEU A 368 -4.14 -32.10 -4.36
C LEU A 368 -4.73 -33.14 -3.40
N LEU A 369 -3.91 -33.71 -2.50
CA LEU A 369 -4.37 -34.66 -1.48
C LEU A 369 -5.18 -33.96 -0.40
N GLN A 370 -4.80 -32.75 -0.01
CA GLN A 370 -5.53 -32.01 1.02
C GLN A 370 -6.90 -31.52 0.53
N LEU A 371 -6.99 -31.06 -0.73
CA LEU A 371 -8.27 -30.77 -1.38
C LEU A 371 -9.12 -32.03 -1.51
N HIS A 372 -8.54 -33.15 -1.94
CA HIS A 372 -9.26 -34.41 -2.10
C HIS A 372 -9.76 -34.96 -0.75
N MET A 373 -8.96 -34.90 0.32
CA MET A 373 -9.34 -35.39 1.65
C MET A 373 -10.39 -34.50 2.33
N SER A 374 -10.40 -33.19 2.03
CA SER A 374 -11.43 -32.26 2.52
C SER A 374 -12.77 -32.47 1.81
N VAL A 375 -12.75 -32.80 0.50
CA VAL A 375 -13.95 -33.18 -0.27
C VAL A 375 -14.51 -34.55 0.17
N VAL A 376 -13.66 -35.45 0.67
CA VAL A 376 -14.05 -36.80 1.13
C VAL A 376 -14.44 -36.83 2.62
N GLY A 377 -14.41 -35.70 3.33
CA GLY A 377 -14.95 -35.58 4.69
C GLY A 377 -14.08 -36.21 5.79
N PHE A 378 -12.77 -36.31 5.58
CA PHE A 378 -11.85 -36.73 6.63
C PHE A 378 -11.57 -35.58 7.62
N ASN A 379 -11.65 -35.86 8.92
CA ASN A 379 -11.32 -34.90 9.97
C ASN A 379 -9.80 -34.65 10.00
N GLN A 380 -9.41 -33.42 10.37
CA GLN A 380 -8.00 -32.97 10.44
C GLN A 380 -7.08 -33.94 11.23
N GLY A 381 -7.63 -34.63 12.25
CA GLY A 381 -6.89 -35.59 13.07
C GLY A 381 -6.50 -36.91 12.37
N ASP A 382 -7.17 -37.28 11.27
CA ASP A 382 -6.82 -38.47 10.48
C ASP A 382 -5.71 -38.17 9.47
N VAL A 383 -5.65 -36.92 9.00
CA VAL A 383 -4.58 -36.42 8.12
C VAL A 383 -3.23 -36.40 8.85
N ASP A 384 -3.24 -35.99 10.13
CA ASP A 384 -2.04 -35.99 10.99
C ASP A 384 -1.53 -37.41 11.33
N ARG A 385 -2.39 -38.43 11.24
CA ARG A 385 -1.99 -39.84 11.44
C ARG A 385 -1.35 -40.45 10.19
N LEU A 386 -1.81 -40.07 9.00
CA LEU A 386 -1.28 -40.60 7.74
C LEU A 386 0.05 -39.96 7.32
N LEU A 387 0.32 -38.73 7.77
CA LEU A 387 1.52 -37.97 7.39
C LEU A 387 2.70 -38.12 8.37
N ARG A 388 2.64 -38.98 9.39
CA ARG A 388 3.82 -39.29 10.23
C ARG A 388 4.81 -40.17 9.47
N PRO A 389 6.07 -39.71 9.24
CA PRO A 389 7.13 -40.61 8.83
C PRO A 389 7.57 -41.41 10.07
N GLY A 390 7.20 -42.69 10.18
CA GLY A 390 7.70 -43.52 11.29
C GLY A 390 7.02 -44.85 11.61
N LEU A 391 6.07 -45.39 10.82
CA LEU A 391 5.42 -46.68 11.12
C LEU A 391 5.38 -47.66 9.93
N LEU A 392 6.50 -47.78 9.22
CA LEU A 392 6.80 -48.96 8.40
C LEU A 392 8.20 -49.48 8.78
N SER A 393 8.27 -50.04 9.98
CA SER A 393 9.30 -51.04 10.31
C SER A 393 8.62 -52.11 11.16
N ARG A 394 8.00 -53.07 10.46
CA ARG A 394 7.96 -54.49 10.80
C ARG A 394 7.37 -55.29 9.64
#